data_AF-A0A800CIP0-F1
#
_entry.id   AF-A0A800CIP0-F1
#
_cell.length_a   1.000
_cell.length_b   1.000
_cell.length_c   1.000
_cell.angle_alpha   90.00
_cell.angle_beta   90.00
_cell.angle_gamma   90.00
#
_symmetry.space_group_name_H-M   'P 1'
#
loop_
_entity.id
_entity.type
_entity.pdbx_description
1 polymer ?
#
loop_
_entity_poly.entity_id
_entity_poly.type
_entity_poly.pdbx_seq_one_letter_code
_entity_poly.pdbx_strand_id
1 'polypeptide(L)'
;MTERKFIYGQQEAVEINANGVEGMLLRSFDGTYFFRVYHGEGQFVDYELCHSDLAVTISEDALASFYKVGDTNILDHSPEVLGLREVAGDDK
;
A
#
# COMPACT_ATOMS: atom_id res chain seq x y z
N MET A 1 -17.75 -17.10 0.35
CA MET A 1 -17.55 -16.05 1.38
C MET A 1 -18.87 -15.86 2.11
N THR A 2 -18.87 -15.73 3.43
CA THR A 2 -20.11 -15.47 4.20
C THR A 2 -20.25 -13.97 4.36
N GLU A 3 -21.24 -13.39 3.68
CA GLU A 3 -21.58 -11.97 3.80
C GLU A 3 -22.36 -11.73 5.09
N ARG A 4 -21.99 -10.69 5.83
CA ARG A 4 -22.68 -10.26 7.05
C ARG A 4 -23.19 -8.84 6.87
N LYS A 5 -24.38 -8.55 7.38
CA LYS A 5 -24.99 -7.21 7.29
C LYS A 5 -24.83 -6.46 8.61
N PHE A 6 -24.45 -5.20 8.52
CA PHE A 6 -24.25 -4.29 9.66
C PHE A 6 -24.79 -2.90 9.33
N ILE A 7 -24.98 -2.06 10.34
CA ILE A 7 -25.14 -0.62 10.13
C ILE A 7 -23.75 0.02 10.24
N TYR A 8 -23.27 0.64 9.17
CA TYR A 8 -22.03 1.39 9.12
C TYR A 8 -22.33 2.88 8.97
N GLY A 9 -21.93 3.67 9.96
CA GLY A 9 -22.39 5.05 10.09
C GLY A 9 -23.91 5.10 10.25
N GLN A 10 -24.61 5.61 9.23
CA GLN A 10 -26.08 5.71 9.20
C GLN A 10 -26.74 4.79 8.16
N GLN A 11 -25.99 3.88 7.53
CA GLN A 11 -26.46 3.07 6.41
C GLN A 11 -26.25 1.58 6.64
N GLU A 12 -27.07 0.72 6.04
CA GLU A 12 -26.80 -0.72 5.97
C GLU A 12 -25.59 -0.97 5.07
N ALA A 13 -24.68 -1.81 5.53
CA ALA A 13 -23.47 -2.23 4.83
C ALA A 13 -23.32 -3.75 4.88
N VAL A 14 -22.68 -4.30 3.85
CA VAL A 14 -22.24 -5.69 3.82
C VAL A 14 -20.77 -5.73 4.19
N GLU A 15 -20.42 -6.51 5.20
CA GLU A 15 -19.05 -6.81 5.55
C GLU A 15 -18.60 -8.13 4.91
N ILE A 16 -17.40 -8.08 4.36
CA ILE A 16 -16.67 -9.23 3.83
C ILE A 16 -15.33 -9.25 4.56
N ASN A 17 -14.98 -10.39 5.14
CA ASN A 17 -13.71 -10.55 5.83
C ASN A 17 -12.54 -10.41 4.84
N ALA A 18 -11.62 -9.49 5.11
CA ALA A 18 -10.46 -9.19 4.28
C ALA A 18 -9.20 -10.03 4.60
N ASN A 19 -9.30 -11.04 5.48
CA ASN A 19 -8.17 -11.89 5.84
C ASN A 19 -7.60 -12.62 4.61
N GLY A 20 -6.31 -12.43 4.36
CA GLY A 20 -5.58 -13.04 3.25
C GLY A 20 -5.85 -12.40 1.90
N VAL A 21 -6.58 -11.27 1.85
CA VAL A 21 -6.76 -10.51 0.61
C VAL A 21 -5.45 -9.80 0.27
N GLU A 22 -4.97 -10.03 -0.95
CA GLU A 22 -3.81 -9.35 -1.53
C GLU A 22 -4.26 -8.14 -2.37
N GLY A 23 -3.50 -7.06 -2.32
CA GLY A 23 -3.76 -5.83 -3.04
C GLY A 23 -2.60 -4.85 -2.89
N MET A 24 -2.78 -3.64 -3.44
CA MET A 24 -1.74 -2.63 -3.48
C MET A 24 -2.11 -1.43 -2.60
N LEU A 25 -1.23 -1.05 -1.68
CA LEU A 25 -1.30 0.23 -1.00
C LEU A 25 -0.77 1.32 -1.94
N LEU A 26 -1.63 2.21 -2.39
CA LEU A 26 -1.31 3.22 -3.39
C LEU A 26 -1.50 4.63 -2.83
N ARG A 27 -0.72 5.56 -3.37
CA ARG A 27 -0.83 7.00 -3.10
C ARG A 27 -1.35 7.70 -4.34
N SER A 28 -2.43 8.48 -4.21
CA SER A 28 -2.99 9.29 -5.29
C SER A 28 -2.22 10.60 -5.48
N PHE A 29 -2.54 11.32 -6.57
CA PHE A 29 -1.93 12.60 -6.90
C PHE A 29 -2.19 13.71 -5.86
N ASP A 30 -3.29 13.64 -5.13
CA ASP A 30 -3.60 14.57 -4.02
C ASP A 30 -2.94 14.17 -2.69
N GLY A 31 -2.19 13.06 -2.69
CA GLY A 31 -1.47 12.57 -1.52
C GLY A 31 -2.29 11.70 -0.58
N THR A 32 -3.56 11.42 -0.89
CA THR A 32 -4.36 10.44 -0.13
C THR A 32 -3.88 9.02 -0.42
N TYR A 33 -4.12 8.12 0.54
CA TYR A 33 -3.75 6.70 0.41
C TYR A 33 -5.02 5.85 0.31
N PHE A 34 -4.97 4.83 -0.53
CA PHE A 34 -6.05 3.89 -0.75
C PHE A 34 -5.49 2.48 -1.01
N PHE A 35 -6.30 1.45 -0.77
CA PHE A 35 -5.94 0.06 -1.03
C PHE A 35 -6.70 -0.45 -2.26
N ARG A 36 -5.97 -0.91 -3.28
CA ARG A 36 -6.56 -1.44 -4.52
C ARG A 36 -6.48 -2.95 -4.54
N VAL A 37 -7.63 -3.60 -4.72
CA VAL A 37 -7.70 -5.05 -4.98
C VAL A 37 -7.98 -5.26 -6.46
N TYR A 38 -7.11 -6.02 -7.13
CA TYR A 38 -7.31 -6.41 -8.51
C TYR A 38 -8.16 -7.67 -8.62
N HIS A 39 -9.03 -7.67 -9.61
CA HIS A 39 -9.83 -8.81 -10.04
C HIS A 39 -9.40 -9.19 -11.47
N GLY A 40 -9.92 -10.31 -11.98
CA GLY A 40 -9.66 -10.72 -13.36
C GLY A 40 -10.03 -9.64 -14.39
N GLU A 41 -9.44 -9.73 -15.58
CA GLU A 41 -9.78 -8.88 -16.74
C GLU A 41 -9.59 -7.36 -16.49
N GLY A 42 -8.58 -6.99 -15.69
CA GLY A 42 -8.22 -5.59 -15.43
C GLY A 42 -9.25 -4.83 -14.58
N GLN A 43 -10.20 -5.53 -13.98
CA GLN A 43 -11.12 -4.96 -13.01
C GLN A 43 -10.40 -4.77 -11.68
N PHE A 44 -10.74 -3.71 -10.95
CA PHE A 44 -10.22 -3.49 -9.60
C PHE A 44 -11.23 -2.69 -8.77
N VAL A 45 -11.08 -2.76 -7.46
CA VAL A 45 -11.82 -1.93 -6.50
C VAL A 45 -10.83 -1.19 -5.63
N ASP A 46 -11.06 0.11 -5.48
CA ASP A 46 -10.33 0.98 -4.56
C ASP A 46 -11.10 1.10 -3.25
N TYR A 47 -10.39 0.87 -2.14
CA TYR A 47 -10.90 0.98 -0.79
C TYR A 47 -10.25 2.17 -0.09
N GLU A 48 -11.08 3.03 0.48
CA GLU A 48 -10.62 4.09 1.38
C GLU A 48 -10.03 3.48 2.67
N LEU A 49 -8.91 4.03 3.13
CA LEU A 49 -8.21 3.56 4.31
C LEU A 49 -8.73 4.27 5.56
N CYS A 50 -9.72 3.65 6.21
CA CYS A 50 -10.28 4.11 7.48
C CYS A 50 -9.75 3.34 8.70
N HIS A 51 -8.65 2.60 8.55
CA HIS A 51 -8.03 1.81 9.62
C HIS A 51 -6.82 2.56 10.19
N SER A 52 -6.80 2.83 11.50
CA SER A 52 -5.79 3.70 12.13
C SER A 52 -4.41 3.08 12.25
N ASP A 53 -4.32 1.74 12.30
CA ASP A 53 -3.06 1.02 12.52
C ASP A 53 -3.05 -0.32 11.78
N LEU A 54 -3.07 -0.25 10.44
CA LEU A 54 -3.10 -1.45 9.59
C LEU A 54 -1.68 -1.95 9.32
N ALA A 55 -1.38 -3.16 9.78
CA ALA A 55 -0.10 -3.80 9.48
C ALA A 55 -0.01 -4.19 7.99
N VAL A 56 1.14 -3.91 7.37
CA VAL A 56 1.43 -4.27 5.98
C VAL A 56 2.75 -5.03 5.89
N THR A 57 2.80 -6.00 4.99
CA THR A 57 4.03 -6.69 4.60
C THR A 57 4.38 -6.26 3.18
N ILE A 58 5.62 -5.82 2.97
CA ILE A 58 6.14 -5.52 1.64
C ILE A 58 6.52 -6.84 0.98
N SER A 59 5.99 -7.12 -0.23
CA SER A 59 6.32 -8.35 -0.95
C SER A 59 7.79 -8.37 -1.38
N GLU A 60 8.34 -9.57 -1.55
CA GLU A 60 9.75 -9.76 -1.91
C GLU A 60 10.13 -9.09 -3.24
N ASP A 61 9.16 -8.93 -4.14
CA ASP A 61 9.30 -8.39 -5.50
C ASP A 61 8.74 -6.97 -5.66
N ALA A 62 8.37 -6.30 -4.57
CA ALA A 62 7.76 -4.97 -4.61
C ALA A 62 8.67 -3.87 -5.21
N LEU A 63 9.97 -4.16 -5.38
CA LEU A 63 10.99 -3.19 -5.77
C LEU A 63 10.89 -1.91 -4.93
N ALA A 64 10.77 -2.08 -3.61
CA ALA A 64 10.63 -0.99 -2.66
C ALA A 64 11.88 -0.90 -1.77
N SER A 65 12.18 0.31 -1.30
CA SER A 65 13.35 0.58 -0.47
C SER A 65 13.06 1.68 0.53
N PHE A 66 13.68 1.56 1.71
CA PHE A 66 13.68 2.62 2.71
C PHE A 66 14.86 3.55 2.48
N TYR A 67 14.59 4.85 2.47
CA TYR A 67 15.58 5.90 2.39
C TYR A 67 15.55 6.76 3.65
N LYS A 68 16.72 7.27 4.01
CA LYS A 68 16.87 8.32 5.02
C LYS A 68 17.52 9.54 4.38
N VAL A 69 16.77 10.64 4.31
CA VAL A 69 17.22 11.92 3.73
C VAL A 69 17.19 12.98 4.82
N GLY A 70 18.36 13.29 5.38
CA GLY A 70 18.44 14.07 6.63
C GLY A 70 17.72 13.34 7.76
N ASP A 71 16.69 13.98 8.33
CA ASP A 71 15.86 13.43 9.41
C ASP A 71 14.59 12.72 8.91
N THR A 72 14.34 12.72 7.60
CA THR A 72 13.13 12.14 7.01
C THR A 72 13.37 10.67 6.64
N ASN A 73 12.47 9.78 7.08
CA ASN A 73 12.41 8.38 6.64
C ASN A 73 11.35 8.26 5.53
N ILE A 74 11.72 7.59 4.43
CA ILE A 74 10.91 7.49 3.21
C ILE A 74 10.85 6.01 2.81
N LEU A 75 9.67 5.51 2.45
CA LEU A 75 9.50 4.26 1.72
C LEU A 75 9.16 4.63 0.28
N ASP A 76 10.01 4.24 -0.67
CA ASP A 76 9.87 4.55 -2.10
C ASP A 76 10.25 3.32 -2.93
N HIS A 77 10.27 3.45 -4.25
CA HIS A 77 10.82 2.45 -5.16
C HIS A 77 12.32 2.21 -4.92
N SER A 78 12.82 1.06 -5.35
CA SER A 78 14.24 0.70 -5.22
C SER A 78 15.14 1.64 -6.04
N PRO A 79 16.43 1.77 -5.67
CA PRO A 79 17.35 2.69 -6.34
C PRO A 79 17.44 2.46 -7.85
N GLU A 80 17.35 1.21 -8.30
CA GLU A 80 17.41 0.81 -9.70
C GLU A 80 16.19 1.32 -10.48
N VAL A 81 14.99 1.22 -9.89
CA VAL A 81 13.75 1.75 -10.47
C VAL A 81 13.82 3.26 -10.57
N LEU A 82 14.37 3.92 -9.56
CA LEU A 82 14.53 5.37 -9.53
C LEU A 82 15.70 5.88 -10.40
N GLY A 83 16.55 4.99 -10.93
CA GLY A 83 17.75 5.36 -11.67
C GLY A 83 18.79 6.11 -10.83
N LEU A 84 18.82 5.85 -9.51
CA LEU A 84 19.77 6.46 -8.60
C LEU A 84 21.15 5.83 -8.74
N ARG A 85 22.19 6.64 -8.54
CA ARG A 85 23.59 6.18 -8.54
C ARG A 85 24.08 5.98 -7.12
N GLU A 86 24.90 4.96 -6.93
CA GLU A 86 25.67 4.82 -5.70
C GLU A 86 26.71 5.94 -5.59
N VAL A 87 26.92 6.41 -4.36
CA VAL A 87 28.07 7.24 -4.04
C VAL A 87 29.21 6.28 -3.71
N ALA A 88 30.33 6.38 -4.41
CA ALA A 88 31.53 5.62 -4.07
C ALA A 88 31.84 5.86 -2.59
N GLY A 89 31.89 4.79 -1.80
CA GLY A 89 32.30 4.89 -0.41
C GLY A 89 33.71 5.48 -0.34
N ASP A 90 33.96 6.35 0.64
CA ASP A 90 35.33 6.64 1.01
C ASP A 90 35.93 5.31 1.50
N ASP A 91 36.80 4.70 0.68
CA ASP A 91 37.65 3.60 1.12
C ASP A 91 38.44 4.10 2.34
N LYS A 92 38.03 3.66 3.53
CA LYS A 92 38.74 3.89 4.79
C LYS A 92 39.73 2.78 5.06
#